data_AF-A0A8I2ABY7-F1
#
_entry.id   AF-A0A8I2ABY7-F1
#
_cell.length_a   1.000
_cell.length_b   1.000
_cell.length_c   1.000
_cell.angle_alpha   90.00
_cell.angle_beta   90.00
_cell.angle_gamma   90.00
#
_symmetry.space_group_name_H-M   'P 1'
#
loop_
_entity.id
_entity.type
_entity.pdbx_description
1 polymer ?
#
loop_
_entity_poly.entity_id
_entity_poly.type
_entity_poly.pdbx_seq_one_letter_code
_entity_poly.pdbx_strand_id
1 'polypeptide(L)'
;MSDKKNDIEKAIGDSVNEQTILCVDGHVSYKGFALDKGIEYHVIRSNLKEHVKNKIYHLQNVNSIDSRLKKWIENRFLGVSTKYLQNYLNWFEVKEKLKKSINFLEEFTDYSLEDTETRRRFKEISDNYKEFMQNSTLI
;
A
#
# COMPACT_ATOMS: atom_id res chain seq x y z
N MET A 1 -13.75 -22.19 -3.84
CA MET A 1 -13.55 -21.27 -2.68
C MET A 1 -12.17 -21.40 -2.01
N SER A 2 -11.36 -22.40 -2.40
CA SER A 2 -10.02 -22.71 -1.85
C SER A 2 -8.94 -21.70 -2.24
N ASP A 3 -8.97 -21.22 -3.50
CA ASP A 3 -7.78 -20.58 -4.08
C ASP A 3 -7.50 -19.18 -3.52
N LYS A 4 -8.54 -18.37 -3.33
CA LYS A 4 -8.39 -17.01 -2.77
C LYS A 4 -7.87 -16.98 -1.34
N LYS A 5 -8.06 -18.04 -0.54
CA LYS A 5 -7.52 -18.09 0.83
C LYS A 5 -6.02 -18.38 0.78
N ASN A 6 -5.60 -19.29 -0.08
CA ASN A 6 -4.19 -19.60 -0.31
C ASN A 6 -3.44 -18.38 -0.89
N ASP A 7 -4.10 -17.59 -1.73
CA ASP A 7 -3.53 -16.34 -2.23
C ASP A 7 -3.29 -15.32 -1.11
N ILE A 8 -4.22 -15.22 -0.15
CA ILE A 8 -4.06 -14.36 1.04
C ILE A 8 -2.91 -14.86 1.92
N GLU A 9 -2.83 -16.16 2.16
CA GLU A 9 -1.74 -16.79 2.92
C GLU A 9 -0.38 -16.48 2.28
N LYS A 10 -0.25 -16.65 0.96
CA LYS A 10 0.98 -16.31 0.24
C LYS A 10 1.32 -14.83 0.29
N ALA A 11 0.31 -13.95 0.23
CA ALA A 11 0.53 -12.52 0.16
C ALA A 11 0.91 -11.89 1.51
N ILE A 12 0.26 -12.31 2.59
CA ILE A 12 0.39 -11.64 3.90
C ILE A 12 0.63 -12.60 5.08
N GLY A 13 0.65 -13.92 4.87
CA GLY A 13 0.69 -14.92 5.93
C GLY A 13 1.87 -14.80 6.89
N ASP A 14 3.06 -14.48 6.36
CA ASP A 14 4.29 -14.29 7.16
C ASP A 14 4.39 -12.89 7.79
N SER A 15 3.57 -11.94 7.32
CA SER A 15 3.56 -10.55 7.81
C SER A 15 2.57 -10.32 8.96
N VAL A 16 1.76 -11.32 9.30
CA VAL A 16 0.71 -11.22 10.33
C VAL A 16 0.94 -12.22 11.45
N ASN A 17 0.51 -11.84 12.66
CA ASN A 17 0.60 -12.66 13.86
C ASN A 17 -0.69 -12.56 14.68
N GLU A 18 -0.78 -13.29 15.79
CA GLU A 18 -1.96 -13.31 16.68
C GLU A 18 -2.30 -11.93 17.29
N GLN A 19 -1.34 -11.00 17.35
CA GLN A 19 -1.54 -9.63 17.82
C GLN A 19 -2.03 -8.68 16.72
N THR A 20 -2.10 -9.15 15.49
CA THR A 20 -2.58 -8.37 14.35
C THR A 20 -4.10 -8.25 14.40
N ILE A 21 -4.63 -7.10 13.99
CA ILE A 21 -6.07 -6.92 13.81
C ILE A 21 -6.36 -6.75 12.32
N LEU A 22 -7.12 -7.69 11.75
CA LEU A 22 -7.45 -7.70 10.34
C LEU A 22 -8.74 -6.92 10.06
N CYS A 23 -8.66 -5.82 9.33
CA CYS A 23 -9.84 -5.05 8.89
C CYS A 23 -10.21 -5.39 7.45
N VAL A 24 -11.43 -5.91 7.21
CA VAL A 24 -11.84 -6.45 5.90
C VAL A 24 -13.16 -5.88 5.42
N ASP A 25 -13.35 -5.78 4.11
CA ASP A 25 -14.56 -5.26 3.46
C ASP A 25 -15.72 -6.29 3.37
N GLY A 26 -15.52 -7.48 3.95
CA GLY A 26 -16.56 -8.51 4.10
C GLY A 26 -16.43 -9.70 3.16
N HIS A 27 -15.37 -9.79 2.35
CA HIS A 27 -15.11 -10.97 1.54
C HIS A 27 -14.80 -12.21 2.42
N VAL A 28 -15.47 -13.34 2.15
CA VAL A 28 -15.48 -14.55 3.01
C VAL A 28 -14.09 -15.18 3.18
N SER A 29 -13.22 -15.09 2.17
CA SER A 29 -11.86 -15.66 2.24
C SER A 29 -11.00 -15.07 3.36
N TYR A 30 -11.15 -13.77 3.67
CA TYR A 30 -10.40 -13.16 4.78
C TYR A 30 -10.90 -13.63 6.14
N LYS A 31 -12.20 -13.91 6.27
CA LYS A 31 -12.76 -14.51 7.49
C LYS A 31 -12.17 -15.91 7.72
N GLY A 32 -12.10 -16.74 6.67
CA GLY A 32 -11.48 -18.06 6.76
C GLY A 32 -10.02 -17.99 7.17
N PHE A 33 -9.24 -17.11 6.52
CA PHE A 33 -7.83 -16.87 6.85
C PHE A 33 -7.63 -16.43 8.32
N ALA A 34 -8.42 -15.45 8.79
CA ALA A 34 -8.29 -14.96 10.16
C ALA A 34 -8.62 -16.03 11.21
N LEU A 35 -9.65 -16.85 10.96
CA LEU A 35 -10.01 -17.96 11.85
C LEU A 35 -8.91 -19.03 11.90
N ASP A 36 -8.34 -19.39 10.75
CA ASP A 36 -7.27 -20.39 10.67
C ASP A 36 -5.99 -19.94 11.40
N LYS A 37 -5.69 -18.63 11.36
CA LYS A 37 -4.52 -18.03 12.02
C LYS A 37 -4.78 -17.56 13.46
N GLY A 38 -6.01 -17.66 13.96
CA GLY A 38 -6.38 -17.17 15.30
C GLY A 38 -6.30 -15.65 15.46
N ILE A 39 -6.41 -14.89 14.36
CA ILE A 39 -6.23 -13.44 14.32
C ILE A 39 -7.57 -12.74 14.52
N GLU A 40 -7.58 -11.66 15.32
CA GLU A 40 -8.76 -10.81 15.47
C GLU A 40 -9.14 -10.18 14.12
N TYR A 41 -10.41 -10.24 13.72
CA TYR A 41 -10.87 -9.61 12.49
C TYR A 41 -12.15 -8.79 12.67
N HIS A 42 -12.18 -7.63 12.00
CA HIS A 42 -13.34 -6.75 11.93
C HIS A 42 -13.80 -6.59 10.49
N VAL A 43 -15.04 -6.99 10.23
CA VAL A 43 -15.71 -6.72 8.96
C VAL A 43 -16.30 -5.32 8.98
N ILE A 44 -15.90 -4.47 8.03
CA ILE A 44 -16.38 -3.10 7.86
C ILE A 44 -17.20 -3.06 6.57
N ARG A 45 -18.53 -3.14 6.69
CA ARG A 45 -19.43 -3.14 5.54
C ARG A 45 -19.83 -1.71 5.18
N SER A 46 -19.33 -1.21 4.06
CA SER A 46 -19.71 0.10 3.49
C SER A 46 -21.21 0.23 3.21
N ASN A 47 -21.90 -0.88 2.89
CA ASN A 47 -23.31 -0.89 2.50
C ASN A 47 -24.31 -0.69 3.65
N LEU A 48 -23.90 -0.76 4.92
CA LEU A 48 -24.81 -0.59 6.07
C LEU A 48 -24.80 0.82 6.68
N LYS A 49 -24.15 1.80 6.03
CA LYS A 49 -23.82 3.12 6.63
C LYS A 49 -23.02 3.05 7.93
N GLU A 50 -22.58 1.88 8.35
CA GLU A 50 -21.53 1.68 9.36
C GLU A 50 -20.16 1.98 8.73
N HIS A 51 -19.92 3.24 8.40
CA HIS A 51 -18.61 3.70 7.91
C HIS A 51 -17.52 3.62 9.01
N VAL A 52 -17.92 3.25 10.23
CA VAL A 52 -17.13 3.34 11.45
C VAL A 52 -17.56 2.23 12.40
N LYS A 53 -16.84 1.10 12.43
CA LYS A 53 -16.89 0.21 13.59
C LYS A 53 -15.84 0.73 14.58
N ASN A 54 -16.29 1.22 15.73
CA ASN A 54 -15.44 1.67 16.85
C ASN A 54 -14.51 2.89 16.64
N LYS A 55 -14.70 3.74 15.62
CA LYS A 55 -13.93 5.00 15.40
C LYS A 55 -12.41 4.85 15.19
N ILE A 56 -11.88 3.63 15.11
CA ILE A 56 -10.43 3.37 15.02
C ILE A 56 -10.03 2.87 13.62
N TYR A 57 -10.96 2.27 12.88
CA TYR A 57 -10.65 1.61 11.61
C TYR A 57 -11.13 2.42 10.39
N HIS A 58 -10.20 3.07 9.69
CA HIS A 58 -10.47 3.95 8.54
C HIS A 58 -10.26 3.24 7.18
N LEU A 59 -10.90 2.09 6.96
CA LEU A 59 -10.77 1.35 5.69
C LEU A 59 -11.10 2.21 4.46
N GLN A 60 -12.04 3.14 4.59
CA GLN A 60 -12.39 4.09 3.53
C GLN A 60 -11.23 5.03 3.15
N ASN A 61 -10.40 5.43 4.11
CA ASN A 61 -9.23 6.26 3.82
C ASN A 61 -8.21 5.48 3.00
N VAL A 62 -7.93 4.23 3.37
CA VAL A 62 -7.03 3.34 2.64
C VAL A 62 -7.54 3.09 1.21
N ASN A 63 -8.81 2.74 1.06
CA ASN A 63 -9.44 2.55 -0.25
C ASN A 63 -9.40 3.82 -1.11
N SER A 64 -9.57 4.99 -0.47
CA SER A 64 -9.48 6.28 -1.15
C SER A 64 -8.06 6.58 -1.63
N ILE A 65 -7.03 6.25 -0.82
CA ILE A 65 -5.61 6.38 -1.21
C ILE A 65 -5.30 5.45 -2.39
N ASP A 66 -5.70 4.17 -2.31
CA ASP A 66 -5.51 3.19 -3.41
C ASP A 66 -6.16 3.66 -4.72
N SER A 67 -7.42 4.12 -4.65
CA SER A 67 -8.11 4.64 -5.83
C SER A 67 -7.41 5.86 -6.44
N ARG A 68 -6.89 6.77 -5.59
CA ARG A 68 -6.13 7.93 -6.08
C ARG A 68 -4.79 7.53 -6.68
N LEU A 69 -4.11 6.53 -6.12
CA LEU A 69 -2.85 6.01 -6.65
C LEU A 69 -3.05 5.42 -8.05
N LYS A 70 -4.03 4.53 -8.21
CA LYS A 70 -4.37 3.91 -9.51
C LYS A 70 -4.69 4.95 -10.57
N LYS A 71 -5.61 5.87 -10.25
CA LYS A 71 -5.96 6.97 -11.16
C LYS A 71 -4.75 7.87 -11.47
N TRP A 72 -3.89 8.12 -10.49
CA TRP A 72 -2.70 8.94 -10.72
C TRP A 72 -1.73 8.24 -11.69
N ILE A 73 -1.52 6.93 -11.53
CA ILE A 73 -0.67 6.15 -12.44
C ILE A 73 -1.26 6.15 -13.86
N GLU A 74 -2.54 5.77 -13.99
CA GLU A 74 -3.24 5.64 -15.27
C GLU A 74 -3.30 6.96 -16.06
N ASN A 75 -3.56 8.08 -15.37
CA ASN A 75 -3.75 9.37 -16.05
C ASN A 75 -2.45 10.12 -16.32
N ARG A 76 -1.35 9.79 -15.63
CA ARG A 76 -0.11 10.58 -15.71
C ARG A 76 0.99 9.90 -16.50
N PHE A 77 0.94 8.58 -16.66
CA PHE A 77 2.00 7.83 -17.32
C PHE A 77 1.43 6.94 -18.41
N LEU A 78 2.11 6.87 -19.56
CA LEU A 78 1.79 5.97 -20.67
C LEU A 78 2.44 4.58 -20.49
N GLY A 79 2.78 4.23 -19.25
CA GLY A 79 3.55 3.06 -18.89
C GLY A 79 4.38 3.31 -17.63
N VAL A 80 4.54 2.27 -16.81
CA VAL A 80 5.32 2.32 -15.57
C VAL A 80 6.53 1.40 -15.73
N SER A 81 7.73 1.94 -15.48
CA SER A 81 8.94 1.13 -15.45
C SER A 81 9.06 0.42 -14.11
N THR A 82 9.12 -0.91 -14.15
CA THR A 82 9.32 -1.77 -12.96
C THR A 82 10.60 -1.40 -12.19
N LYS A 83 11.63 -0.94 -12.90
CA LYS A 83 12.89 -0.45 -12.31
C LYS A 83 12.71 0.75 -11.37
N TYR A 84 11.71 1.58 -11.61
CA TYR A 84 11.51 2.84 -10.88
C TYR A 84 10.24 2.85 -10.02
N LEU A 85 9.63 1.69 -9.73
CA LEU A 85 8.38 1.59 -8.96
C LEU A 85 8.41 2.40 -7.66
N GLN A 86 9.47 2.26 -6.88
CA GLN A 86 9.64 3.02 -5.64
C GLN A 86 9.60 4.53 -5.87
N ASN A 87 10.21 5.02 -6.95
CA ASN A 87 10.25 6.45 -7.25
C ASN A 87 8.85 6.99 -7.62
N TYR A 88 8.04 6.22 -8.34
CA TYR A 88 6.64 6.59 -8.61
C TYR A 88 5.85 6.69 -7.30
N LEU A 89 6.03 5.74 -6.37
CA LEU A 89 5.34 5.74 -5.08
C LEU A 89 5.79 6.90 -4.19
N ASN A 90 7.09 7.19 -4.12
CA ASN A 90 7.61 8.34 -3.37
C ASN A 90 7.03 9.66 -3.92
N TRP A 91 6.95 9.80 -5.25
CA TRP A 91 6.34 10.98 -5.85
C TRP A 91 4.85 11.09 -5.52
N PHE A 92 4.11 9.97 -5.55
CA PHE A 92 2.72 9.97 -5.15
C PHE A 92 2.54 10.37 -3.69
N GLU A 93 3.42 9.89 -2.80
CA GLU A 93 3.40 10.26 -1.38
C GLU A 93 3.60 11.77 -1.18
N VAL A 94 4.62 12.36 -1.81
CA VAL A 94 4.88 13.80 -1.77
C VAL A 94 3.67 14.58 -2.29
N LYS A 95 3.11 14.15 -3.43
CA LYS A 95 1.88 14.74 -3.98
C LYS A 95 0.71 14.66 -3.00
N GLU A 96 0.53 13.55 -2.29
CA GLU A 96 -0.55 13.38 -1.33
C GLU A 96 -0.36 14.20 -0.05
N LYS A 97 0.88 14.36 0.41
CA LYS A 97 1.24 15.23 1.55
C LYS A 97 0.97 16.71 1.21
N LEU A 98 1.40 17.14 0.02
CA LEU A 98 1.33 18.54 -0.40
C LEU A 98 -0.02 18.94 -1.02
N LYS A 99 -0.98 18.04 -1.16
CA LYS A 99 -2.25 18.31 -1.87
C LYS A 99 -3.12 19.44 -1.27
N LYS A 100 -2.88 19.78 0.00
CA LYS A 100 -3.57 20.87 0.72
C LYS A 100 -2.62 22.02 1.09
N SER A 101 -1.39 21.99 0.60
CA SER A 101 -0.38 22.99 0.91
C SER A 101 -0.80 24.35 0.37
N ILE A 102 -0.63 25.38 1.20
CA ILE A 102 -0.80 26.78 0.80
C ILE A 102 0.53 27.31 0.23
N ASN A 103 1.66 26.87 0.79
CA ASN A 103 3.01 27.27 0.39
C ASN A 103 3.77 26.10 -0.25
N PHE A 104 3.21 25.54 -1.33
CA PHE A 104 3.73 24.33 -1.97
C PHE A 104 5.25 24.35 -2.20
N LEU A 105 5.80 25.47 -2.68
CA LEU A 105 7.22 25.56 -3.03
C LEU A 105 8.14 25.48 -1.80
N GLU A 106 7.73 26.10 -0.69
CA GLU A 106 8.47 26.08 0.57
C GLU A 106 8.46 24.67 1.15
N GLU A 107 7.27 24.09 1.35
CA GLU A 107 7.13 22.74 1.91
C GLU A 107 7.79 21.67 1.01
N PHE A 108 7.66 21.78 -0.31
CA PHE A 108 8.33 20.86 -1.23
C PHE A 108 9.85 20.94 -1.12
N THR A 109 10.40 22.15 -0.94
CA THR A 109 11.84 22.36 -0.78
C THR A 109 12.31 21.72 0.51
N ASP A 110 11.62 21.92 1.63
CA ASP A 110 11.95 21.31 2.91
C ASP A 110 11.94 19.78 2.81
N TYR A 111 10.86 19.19 2.29
CA TYR A 111 10.79 17.74 2.07
C TYR A 111 11.91 17.19 1.18
N SER A 112 12.33 17.97 0.17
CA SER A 112 13.40 17.54 -0.75
C SER A 112 14.79 17.62 -0.10
N LEU A 113 14.97 18.50 0.88
CA LEU A 113 16.25 18.74 1.56
C LEU A 113 16.45 17.82 2.78
N GLU A 114 15.38 17.32 3.40
CA GLU A 114 15.45 16.36 4.50
C GLU A 114 16.13 15.03 4.10
N ASP A 115 16.08 14.67 2.82
CA ASP A 115 16.52 13.37 2.34
C ASP A 115 17.98 13.35 1.84
N THR A 116 18.90 13.15 2.79
CA THR A 116 20.35 13.08 2.55
C THR A 116 20.81 11.85 1.75
N GLU A 117 19.99 10.80 1.70
CA GLU A 117 20.35 9.51 1.12
C GLU A 117 19.97 9.39 -0.38
N THR A 118 19.40 10.46 -0.95
CA THR A 118 18.84 10.46 -2.31
C THR A 118 19.85 10.00 -3.36
N ARG A 119 21.08 10.51 -3.26
CA ARG A 119 22.15 10.15 -4.21
C ARG A 119 22.58 8.69 -4.09
N ARG A 120 22.59 8.14 -2.87
CA ARG A 120 22.95 6.74 -2.64
C ARG A 120 21.87 5.83 -3.21
N ARG A 121 20.61 6.04 -2.84
CA ARG A 121 19.48 5.25 -3.34
C ARG A 121 19.40 5.30 -4.86
N PHE A 122 19.63 6.47 -5.49
CA PHE A 122 19.66 6.58 -6.95
C PHE A 122 20.70 5.67 -7.61
N LYS A 123 21.91 5.58 -7.04
CA LYS A 123 22.97 4.69 -7.55
C LYS A 123 22.60 3.22 -7.43
N GLU A 124 21.89 2.85 -6.35
CA GLU A 124 21.50 1.48 -6.05
C GLU A 124 20.31 0.97 -6.85
N ILE A 125 19.52 1.86 -7.50
CA ILE A 125 18.29 1.49 -8.24
C ILE A 125 18.55 0.30 -9.19
N SER A 126 19.67 0.32 -9.90
CA SER A 126 19.94 -0.72 -10.89
C SER A 126 20.22 -2.09 -10.26
N ASP A 127 20.84 -2.12 -9.09
CA ASP A 127 21.20 -3.37 -8.42
C ASP A 127 20.00 -3.93 -7.65
N ASN A 128 19.24 -3.06 -6.97
CA ASN A 128 17.96 -3.41 -6.36
C ASN A 128 16.98 -3.98 -7.39
N TYR A 129 16.95 -3.42 -8.60
CA TYR A 129 16.11 -3.95 -9.68
C TYR A 129 16.57 -5.34 -10.15
N LYS A 130 17.87 -5.61 -10.24
CA LYS A 130 18.38 -6.95 -10.60
C LYS A 130 18.01 -7.98 -9.53
N GLU A 131 18.20 -7.64 -8.26
CA GLU A 131 17.81 -8.48 -7.12
C GLU A 131 16.31 -8.78 -7.14
N PHE A 132 15.49 -7.75 -7.36
CA PHE A 132 14.04 -7.89 -7.50
C PHE A 132 13.67 -8.88 -8.62
N MET A 133 14.28 -8.76 -9.81
CA MET A 133 14.00 -9.66 -10.94
C MET A 133 14.44 -11.11 -10.68
N GLN A 134 15.51 -11.32 -9.90
CA GLN A 134 15.95 -12.65 -9.50
C GLN A 134 14.94 -13.31 -8.56
N ASN A 135 14.46 -12.56 -7.57
CA ASN A 135 13.48 -13.05 -6.60
C ASN A 135 12.08 -13.26 -7.21
N SER A 136 11.69 -12.45 -8.20
CA SER A 136 10.40 -12.57 -8.87
C SER A 136 10.29 -13.77 -9.82
N THR A 137 11.42 -14.35 -10.24
CA THR A 137 11.45 -15.51 -11.16
C THR A 137 11.35 -16.84 -10.40
N LEU A 138 11.41 -16.81 -9.08
CA LEU A 138 11.37 -17.99 -8.19
C LEU A 138 9.97 -18.30 -7.65
N ILE A 139 8.91 -17.68 -8.21
CA ILE A 139 7.50 -17.85 -7.79
C ILE A 139 6.68 -18.43 -8.94
#